data_AF-A0A3M2AL20-F1
#
_entry.id   AF-A0A3M2AL20-F1
#
_cell.length_a   1.000
_cell.length_b   1.000
_cell.length_c   1.000
_cell.angle_alpha   90.00
_cell.angle_beta   90.00
_cell.angle_gamma   90.00
#
_symmetry.space_group_name_H-M   'P 1'
#
loop_
_entity.id
_entity.type
_entity.pdbx_description
1 polymer ?
#
loop_
_entity_poly.entity_id
_entity_poly.type
_entity_poly.pdbx_seq_one_letter_code
_entity_poly.pdbx_strand_id
1 'polypeptide(L)'
;MRSLRRPFPALALVLAVLAPACTSAAPADALHDLIAIHDPADWSPRSPARMRRPPADWLAGSSAPTPLIAGELPAFPVEDHRALELVLLDGVWNVPPTDYGLALEAAGWLTVQLLEDDHAAARTRAASVLGSLAAGWIRQAGARLPEVPPSGDLAAAVRAYLEVADEPGAGEDPTWPERASTALSRLDGARIPDPLTAARLVAGLARRYRSAPTPVTGRGALARVGLRTVLLALARGEGDPDPDTARTCRVLREKLTAAARAE
;
A
#
# COMPACT_ATOMS: atom_id res chain seq x y z
N MET A 1 48.79 -41.35 -14.89
CA MET A 1 48.03 -40.91 -16.08
C MET A 1 46.84 -41.83 -16.29
N ARG A 2 45.62 -41.37 -16.00
CA ARG A 2 44.38 -41.69 -16.74
C ARG A 2 43.23 -40.89 -16.10
N SER A 3 42.84 -39.87 -16.85
CA SER A 3 41.80 -38.88 -16.58
C SER A 3 40.42 -39.49 -16.85
N LEU A 4 39.54 -39.51 -15.84
CA LEU A 4 38.11 -39.80 -16.02
C LEU A 4 37.33 -38.50 -15.79
N ARG A 5 37.15 -37.75 -16.88
CA ARG A 5 36.22 -36.62 -16.93
C ARG A 5 34.80 -37.17 -17.02
N ARG A 6 33.97 -36.89 -16.02
CA ARG A 6 32.51 -37.09 -16.11
C ARG A 6 31.89 -35.91 -16.87
N PRO A 7 30.89 -36.14 -17.74
CA PRO A 7 30.12 -35.07 -18.36
C PRO A 7 29.12 -34.51 -17.33
N PHE A 8 29.18 -33.20 -17.10
CA PHE A 8 28.09 -32.46 -16.43
C PHE A 8 26.95 -32.30 -17.44
N PRO A 9 25.72 -32.74 -17.13
CA PRO A 9 24.57 -32.39 -17.96
C PRO A 9 24.27 -30.91 -17.73
N ALA A 10 24.27 -30.14 -18.83
CA ALA A 10 23.79 -28.78 -18.87
C ALA A 10 22.33 -28.76 -18.41
N LEU A 11 22.11 -28.31 -17.18
CA LEU A 11 20.78 -27.99 -16.68
C LEU A 11 20.33 -26.75 -17.46
N ALA A 12 19.54 -26.98 -18.50
CA ALA A 12 18.82 -25.93 -19.21
C ALA A 12 17.89 -25.25 -18.21
N LEU A 13 18.36 -24.15 -17.64
CA LEU A 13 17.54 -23.22 -16.88
C LEU A 13 16.55 -22.63 -17.87
N VAL A 14 15.35 -23.21 -17.91
CA VAL A 14 14.21 -22.64 -18.63
C VAL A 14 13.92 -21.30 -17.96
N LEU A 15 14.43 -20.25 -18.60
CA LEU A 15 14.05 -18.86 -18.41
C LEU A 15 12.57 -18.74 -18.79
N ALA A 16 11.67 -19.14 -17.89
CA ALA A 16 10.28 -18.71 -17.94
C ALA A 16 10.25 -17.25 -17.43
N VAL A 17 10.78 -16.35 -18.25
CA VAL A 17 10.35 -14.96 -18.25
C VAL A 17 8.90 -15.01 -18.72
N LEU A 18 7.98 -15.17 -17.76
CA LEU A 18 6.60 -14.79 -17.99
C LEU A 18 6.65 -13.28 -18.24
N ALA A 19 6.55 -12.92 -19.52
CA ALA A 19 6.32 -11.56 -19.95
C ALA A 19 5.17 -10.98 -19.11
N PRO A 20 5.29 -9.75 -18.57
CA PRO A 20 4.11 -9.09 -18.04
C PRO A 20 3.15 -8.96 -19.21
N ALA A 21 1.96 -9.52 -19.09
CA ALA A 21 0.86 -9.18 -19.97
C ALA A 21 0.69 -7.65 -19.89
N CYS A 22 1.19 -6.94 -20.90
CA CYS A 22 1.05 -5.51 -21.06
C CYS A 22 -0.42 -5.18 -21.34
N THR A 23 -1.22 -5.05 -20.28
CA THR A 23 -2.43 -4.19 -20.18
C THR A 23 -3.03 -4.30 -18.77
N SER A 24 -2.21 -4.38 -17.71
CA SER A 24 -2.75 -4.22 -16.35
C SER A 24 -3.30 -2.80 -16.20
N ALA A 25 -4.52 -2.66 -15.70
CA ALA A 25 -5.09 -1.39 -15.28
C ALA A 25 -4.10 -0.55 -14.46
N ALA A 26 -4.24 0.78 -14.50
CA ALA A 26 -3.38 1.64 -13.70
C ALA A 26 -3.52 1.25 -12.21
N PRO A 27 -2.42 1.07 -11.45
CA PRO A 27 -2.49 0.63 -10.05
C PRO A 27 -3.33 1.55 -9.17
N ALA A 28 -3.40 2.84 -9.51
CA ALA A 28 -4.28 3.81 -8.86
C ALA A 28 -5.76 3.52 -9.08
N ASP A 29 -6.14 3.06 -10.28
CA ASP A 29 -7.52 2.66 -10.56
C ASP A 29 -7.88 1.39 -9.77
N ALA A 30 -6.96 0.43 -9.71
CA ALA A 30 -7.16 -0.81 -8.94
C ALA A 30 -7.37 -0.51 -7.45
N LEU A 31 -6.55 0.36 -6.86
CA LEU A 31 -6.70 0.76 -5.47
C LEU A 31 -8.02 1.49 -5.25
N HIS A 32 -8.36 2.43 -6.13
CA HIS A 32 -9.60 3.19 -6.04
C HIS A 32 -10.81 2.26 -6.07
N ASP A 33 -10.84 1.32 -7.01
CA ASP A 33 -11.96 0.40 -7.19
C ASP A 33 -12.01 -0.65 -6.07
N LEU A 34 -10.87 -1.08 -5.53
CA LEU A 34 -10.81 -1.92 -4.32
C LEU A 34 -11.49 -1.24 -3.13
N ILE A 35 -11.23 0.05 -2.92
CA ILE A 35 -11.88 0.81 -1.85
C ILE A 35 -13.38 0.98 -2.15
N ALA A 36 -13.76 1.17 -3.42
CA ALA A 36 -15.13 1.43 -3.81
C ALA A 36 -16.08 0.24 -3.63
N ILE A 37 -15.55 -0.99 -3.70
CA ILE A 37 -16.32 -2.23 -3.48
C ILE A 37 -16.45 -2.60 -2.00
N HIS A 38 -15.93 -1.79 -1.09
CA HIS A 38 -16.03 -1.96 0.36
C HIS A 38 -16.67 -0.74 1.03
N ASP A 39 -17.33 -0.95 2.17
CA ASP A 39 -17.69 0.14 3.08
C ASP A 39 -16.45 0.58 3.88
N PRO A 40 -16.05 1.86 3.88
CA PRO A 40 -14.84 2.29 4.60
C PRO A 40 -14.93 2.21 6.14
N ALA A 41 -16.15 2.09 6.70
CA ALA A 41 -16.37 2.04 8.14
C ALA A 41 -16.07 0.65 8.71
N ASP A 42 -16.53 -0.41 8.05
CA ASP A 42 -16.42 -1.80 8.52
C ASP A 42 -15.76 -2.76 7.51
N TRP A 43 -15.35 -2.24 6.36
CA TRP A 43 -14.74 -3.01 5.26
C TRP A 43 -15.65 -4.11 4.69
N SER A 44 -16.96 -4.04 4.91
CA SER A 44 -17.91 -4.99 4.35
C SER A 44 -18.10 -4.82 2.83
N PRO A 45 -18.40 -5.90 2.08
CA PRO A 45 -18.66 -5.82 0.65
C PRO A 45 -19.83 -4.88 0.30
N ARG A 46 -19.63 -4.03 -0.70
CA ARG A 46 -20.60 -3.03 -1.16
C ARG A 46 -21.04 -3.29 -2.60
N SER A 47 -22.35 -3.28 -2.85
CA SER A 47 -22.94 -3.27 -4.19
C SER A 47 -24.26 -2.49 -4.19
N PRO A 48 -24.52 -1.64 -5.20
CA PRO A 48 -23.62 -1.28 -6.30
C PRO A 48 -22.44 -0.42 -5.83
N ALA A 49 -21.31 -0.53 -6.53
CA ALA A 49 -20.05 0.15 -6.24
C ALA A 49 -19.74 1.23 -7.27
N ARG A 50 -19.23 2.40 -6.82
CA ARG A 50 -18.86 3.52 -7.70
C ARG A 50 -17.41 3.37 -8.17
N MET A 51 -17.23 2.79 -9.35
CA MET A 51 -15.92 2.34 -9.84
C MET A 51 -15.48 3.08 -11.09
N ARG A 52 -14.18 3.08 -11.35
CA ARG A 52 -13.57 3.57 -12.58
C ARG A 52 -13.76 2.60 -13.73
N ARG A 53 -14.01 1.32 -13.45
CA ARG A 53 -14.27 0.30 -14.45
C ARG A 53 -15.40 -0.62 -14.01
N PRO A 54 -16.21 -1.15 -14.94
CA PRO A 54 -17.17 -2.19 -14.64
C PRO A 54 -16.44 -3.44 -14.11
N PRO A 55 -17.05 -4.22 -13.19
CA PRO A 55 -16.49 -5.49 -12.72
C PRO A 55 -16.11 -6.47 -13.84
N ALA A 56 -16.93 -6.55 -14.89
CA ALA A 56 -16.66 -7.42 -16.04
C ALA A 56 -15.34 -7.06 -16.75
N ASP A 57 -14.98 -5.77 -16.83
CA ASP A 57 -13.73 -5.34 -17.46
C ASP A 57 -12.51 -5.70 -16.62
N TRP A 58 -12.62 -5.61 -15.29
CA TRP A 58 -11.59 -6.10 -14.38
C TRP A 58 -11.37 -7.61 -14.55
N LEU A 59 -12.46 -8.38 -14.53
CA LEU A 59 -12.40 -9.85 -14.65
C LEU A 59 -11.92 -10.33 -16.03
N ALA A 60 -12.23 -9.57 -17.09
CA ALA A 60 -11.78 -9.86 -18.45
C ALA A 60 -10.36 -9.35 -18.78
N GLY A 61 -9.74 -8.55 -17.90
CA GLY A 61 -8.44 -7.91 -18.17
C GLY A 61 -8.50 -6.79 -19.21
N SER A 62 -9.67 -6.14 -19.38
CA SER A 62 -9.88 -5.02 -20.31
C SER A 62 -9.38 -3.69 -19.74
N SER A 63 -8.92 -2.79 -20.63
CA SER A 63 -8.04 -1.68 -20.25
C SER A 63 -8.64 -0.27 -20.28
N ALA A 64 -9.87 -0.07 -20.75
CA ALA A 64 -10.43 1.27 -20.89
C ALA A 64 -11.11 1.76 -19.59
N PRO A 65 -10.66 2.86 -18.96
CA PRO A 65 -11.39 3.48 -17.86
C PRO A 65 -12.74 4.01 -18.35
N THR A 66 -13.77 3.90 -17.52
CA THR A 66 -15.09 4.46 -17.83
C THR A 66 -15.05 5.98 -17.67
N PRO A 67 -15.60 6.75 -18.63
CA PRO A 67 -15.73 8.19 -18.48
C PRO A 67 -16.61 8.55 -17.28
N LEU A 68 -16.28 9.67 -16.62
CA LEU A 68 -17.12 10.24 -15.57
C LEU A 68 -18.46 10.70 -16.16
N ILE A 69 -19.55 10.46 -15.43
CA ILE A 69 -20.89 10.94 -15.78
C ILE A 69 -21.24 12.08 -14.82
N ALA A 70 -21.38 13.30 -15.33
CA ALA A 70 -21.63 14.50 -14.53
C ALA A 70 -20.63 14.73 -13.37
N GLY A 71 -19.36 14.35 -13.57
CA GLY A 71 -18.31 14.46 -12.55
C GLY A 71 -18.32 13.35 -11.51
N GLU A 72 -19.25 12.40 -11.59
CA GLU A 72 -19.33 11.24 -10.71
C GLU A 72 -18.92 9.95 -11.42
N LEU A 73 -18.44 8.99 -10.63
CA LEU A 73 -18.19 7.64 -11.12
C LEU A 73 -19.51 6.87 -11.25
N PRO A 74 -19.69 6.10 -12.34
CA PRO A 74 -20.85 5.24 -12.50
C PRO A 74 -20.88 4.15 -11.41
N ALA A 75 -22.10 3.77 -11.02
CA ALA A 75 -22.33 2.69 -10.07
C ALA A 75 -22.59 1.38 -10.82
N PHE A 76 -21.82 0.33 -10.51
CA PHE A 76 -21.96 -0.98 -11.13
C PHE A 76 -22.39 -2.03 -10.10
N PRO A 77 -23.29 -2.96 -10.47
CA PRO A 77 -23.54 -4.13 -9.64
C PRO A 77 -22.28 -5.01 -9.60
N VAL A 78 -21.92 -5.47 -8.41
CA VAL A 78 -20.83 -6.43 -8.20
C VAL A 78 -21.47 -7.78 -7.87
N GLU A 79 -21.36 -8.74 -8.79
CA GLU A 79 -21.96 -10.07 -8.67
C GLU A 79 -21.05 -11.04 -7.90
N ASP A 80 -19.74 -11.03 -8.21
CA ASP A 80 -18.73 -11.82 -7.51
C ASP A 80 -17.68 -10.88 -6.89
N HIS A 81 -17.94 -10.47 -5.65
CA HIS A 81 -17.03 -9.60 -4.90
C HIS A 81 -15.65 -10.22 -4.72
N ARG A 82 -15.57 -11.53 -4.50
CA ARG A 82 -14.30 -12.19 -4.14
C ARG A 82 -13.40 -12.36 -5.34
N ALA A 83 -13.95 -12.74 -6.49
CA ALA A 83 -13.18 -12.76 -7.72
C ALA A 83 -12.68 -11.35 -8.08
N LEU A 84 -13.55 -10.35 -7.98
CA LEU A 84 -13.20 -8.97 -8.29
C LEU A 84 -12.12 -8.42 -7.34
N GLU A 85 -12.26 -8.64 -6.05
CA GLU A 85 -11.31 -8.23 -5.01
C GLU A 85 -9.91 -8.78 -5.27
N LEU A 86 -9.77 -10.07 -5.57
CA LEU A 86 -8.47 -10.67 -5.85
C LEU A 86 -7.81 -10.07 -7.10
N VAL A 87 -8.58 -9.81 -8.15
CA VAL A 87 -8.08 -9.14 -9.36
C VAL A 87 -7.64 -7.71 -9.06
N LEU A 88 -8.39 -6.97 -8.24
CA LEU A 88 -8.02 -5.62 -7.83
C LEU A 88 -6.74 -5.63 -6.98
N LEU A 89 -6.60 -6.57 -6.04
CA LEU A 89 -5.37 -6.76 -5.25
C LEU A 89 -4.16 -7.08 -6.14
N ASP A 90 -4.34 -7.84 -7.22
CA ASP A 90 -3.31 -8.08 -8.23
C ASP A 90 -2.95 -6.80 -9.01
N GLY A 91 -3.93 -5.93 -9.27
CA GLY A 91 -3.67 -4.60 -9.81
C GLY A 91 -2.87 -3.71 -8.85
N VAL A 92 -3.24 -3.70 -7.56
CA VAL A 92 -2.57 -2.91 -6.51
C VAL A 92 -1.14 -3.41 -6.25
N TRP A 93 -0.84 -4.69 -6.49
CA TRP A 93 0.53 -5.23 -6.39
C TRP A 93 1.56 -4.41 -7.19
N ASN A 94 1.12 -3.78 -8.29
CA ASN A 94 1.98 -3.01 -9.19
C ASN A 94 2.17 -1.54 -8.77
N VAL A 95 1.67 -1.12 -7.60
CA VAL A 95 1.91 0.23 -7.07
C VAL A 95 3.42 0.43 -6.83
N PRO A 96 4.07 1.40 -7.49
CA PRO A 96 5.49 1.65 -7.28
C PRO A 96 5.75 2.19 -5.86
N PRO A 97 6.68 1.63 -5.09
CA PRO A 97 6.99 2.11 -3.74
C PRO A 97 7.55 3.55 -3.72
N THR A 98 8.05 4.05 -4.85
CA THR A 98 8.51 5.43 -5.05
C THR A 98 7.40 6.43 -5.31
N ASP A 99 6.19 5.98 -5.67
CA ASP A 99 5.00 6.83 -5.64
C ASP A 99 4.50 6.86 -4.19
N TYR A 100 5.17 7.65 -3.35
CA TYR A 100 4.91 7.66 -1.91
C TYR A 100 3.45 7.96 -1.57
N GLY A 101 2.76 8.79 -2.37
CA GLY A 101 1.35 9.07 -2.14
C GLY A 101 0.46 7.86 -2.45
N LEU A 102 0.66 7.19 -3.59
CA LEU A 102 -0.12 6.00 -3.92
C LEU A 102 0.24 4.79 -3.06
N ALA A 103 1.53 4.54 -2.85
CA ALA A 103 2.03 3.44 -2.04
C ALA A 103 1.58 3.55 -0.57
N LEU A 104 1.57 4.76 -0.02
CA LEU A 104 1.15 4.97 1.36
C LEU A 104 -0.38 4.86 1.52
N GLU A 105 -1.16 5.33 0.55
CA GLU A 105 -2.61 5.10 0.54
C GLU A 105 -2.93 3.60 0.40
N ALA A 106 -2.24 2.90 -0.50
CA ALA A 106 -2.37 1.46 -0.67
C ALA A 106 -2.05 0.73 0.64
N ALA A 107 -0.93 1.06 1.30
CA ALA A 107 -0.57 0.43 2.57
C ALA A 107 -1.59 0.66 3.68
N GLY A 108 -2.22 1.84 3.73
CA GLY A 108 -3.33 2.11 4.64
C GLY A 108 -4.52 1.18 4.39
N TRP A 109 -5.08 1.18 3.18
CA TRP A 109 -6.26 0.36 2.88
C TRP A 109 -5.98 -1.14 2.92
N LEU A 110 -4.81 -1.59 2.50
CA LEU A 110 -4.42 -2.99 2.60
C LEU A 110 -4.17 -3.44 4.04
N THR A 111 -3.85 -2.50 4.96
CA THR A 111 -3.84 -2.80 6.39
C THR A 111 -5.26 -3.03 6.90
N VAL A 112 -6.24 -2.23 6.45
CA VAL A 112 -7.65 -2.47 6.79
C VAL A 112 -8.10 -3.83 6.23
N GLN A 113 -7.84 -4.10 4.94
CA GLN A 113 -8.10 -5.41 4.31
C GLN A 113 -7.50 -6.57 5.11
N LEU A 114 -6.23 -6.49 5.48
CA LEU A 114 -5.55 -7.55 6.24
C LEU A 114 -6.21 -7.82 7.59
N LEU A 115 -6.85 -6.83 8.22
CA LEU A 115 -7.31 -6.94 9.60
C LEU A 115 -8.82 -7.14 9.73
N GLU A 116 -9.60 -6.65 8.77
CA GLU A 116 -11.07 -6.63 8.84
C GLU A 116 -11.75 -7.52 7.80
N ASP A 117 -11.06 -7.88 6.71
CA ASP A 117 -11.71 -8.70 5.68
C ASP A 117 -11.97 -10.12 6.19
N ASP A 118 -13.15 -10.66 5.91
CA ASP A 118 -13.57 -12.00 6.32
C ASP A 118 -12.95 -13.13 5.47
N HIS A 119 -12.38 -12.81 4.31
CA HIS A 119 -11.83 -13.79 3.38
C HIS A 119 -10.30 -13.94 3.46
N ALA A 120 -9.87 -15.11 3.93
CA ALA A 120 -8.45 -15.42 4.20
C ALA A 120 -7.52 -15.20 2.98
N ALA A 121 -7.97 -15.52 1.76
CA ALA A 121 -7.14 -15.34 0.57
C ALA A 121 -6.86 -13.86 0.28
N ALA A 122 -7.84 -12.98 0.52
CA ALA A 122 -7.69 -11.54 0.31
C ALA A 122 -6.77 -10.94 1.38
N ARG A 123 -6.93 -11.37 2.64
CA ARG A 123 -6.00 -11.02 3.74
C ARG A 123 -4.55 -11.44 3.44
N THR A 124 -4.34 -12.69 3.02
CA THR A 124 -3.00 -13.20 2.63
C THR A 124 -2.41 -12.40 1.47
N ARG A 125 -3.23 -12.07 0.46
CA ARG A 125 -2.77 -11.27 -0.69
C ARG A 125 -2.41 -9.85 -0.25
N ALA A 126 -3.22 -9.22 0.61
CA ALA A 126 -2.94 -7.91 1.20
C ALA A 126 -1.63 -7.89 1.99
N ALA A 127 -1.40 -8.89 2.87
CA ALA A 127 -0.13 -9.04 3.59
C ALA A 127 1.07 -9.09 2.64
N SER A 128 0.93 -9.83 1.54
CA SER A 128 1.98 -9.94 0.52
C SER A 128 2.28 -8.60 -0.16
N VAL A 129 1.23 -7.86 -0.56
CA VAL A 129 1.40 -6.53 -1.19
C VAL A 129 2.06 -5.56 -0.20
N LEU A 130 1.59 -5.53 1.05
CA LEU A 130 2.18 -4.74 2.14
C LEU A 130 3.67 -5.05 2.30
N GLY A 131 4.03 -6.34 2.30
CA GLY A 131 5.42 -6.77 2.40
C GLY A 131 6.27 -6.30 1.22
N SER A 132 5.73 -6.31 0.00
CA SER A 132 6.40 -5.80 -1.20
C SER A 132 6.67 -4.30 -1.10
N LEU A 133 5.66 -3.50 -0.71
CA LEU A 133 5.78 -2.05 -0.51
C LEU A 133 6.83 -1.71 0.55
N ALA A 134 6.76 -2.36 1.72
CA ALA A 134 7.71 -2.16 2.81
C ALA A 134 9.15 -2.52 2.39
N ALA A 135 9.34 -3.64 1.70
CA ALA A 135 10.64 -4.02 1.18
C ALA A 135 11.16 -3.01 0.14
N GLY A 136 10.27 -2.45 -0.68
CA GLY A 136 10.55 -1.34 -1.60
C GLY A 136 11.06 -0.10 -0.87
N TRP A 137 10.37 0.35 0.18
CA TRP A 137 10.79 1.49 0.98
C TRP A 137 12.13 1.29 1.69
N ILE A 138 12.39 0.09 2.21
CA ILE A 138 13.70 -0.23 2.83
C ILE A 138 14.83 -0.11 1.80
N ARG A 139 14.66 -0.69 0.61
CA ARG A 139 15.70 -0.74 -0.43
C ARG A 139 15.90 0.58 -1.17
N GLN A 140 14.81 1.25 -1.53
CA GLN A 140 14.85 2.39 -2.46
C GLN A 140 14.82 3.73 -1.73
N ALA A 141 14.11 3.81 -0.60
CA ALA A 141 13.99 5.05 0.17
C ALA A 141 14.89 5.07 1.42
N GLY A 142 15.64 3.99 1.68
CA GLY A 142 16.44 3.85 2.89
C GLY A 142 15.60 3.88 4.16
N ALA A 143 14.34 3.47 4.11
CA ALA A 143 13.48 3.44 5.29
C ALA A 143 14.07 2.45 6.33
N ARG A 144 14.16 2.89 7.58
CA ARG A 144 14.71 2.12 8.71
C ARG A 144 13.79 2.26 9.91
N LEU A 145 13.88 1.30 10.82
CA LEU A 145 13.23 1.42 12.12
C LEU A 145 14.00 2.45 12.95
N PRO A 146 13.30 3.31 13.73
CA PRO A 146 13.96 4.28 14.57
C PRO A 146 14.72 3.58 15.71
N GLU A 147 15.92 4.07 16.03
CA GLU A 147 16.74 3.58 17.15
C GLU A 147 16.06 3.84 18.49
N VAL A 148 15.48 5.04 18.64
CA VAL A 148 14.72 5.45 19.81
C VAL A 148 13.24 5.14 19.56
N PRO A 149 12.53 4.49 20.50
CA PRO A 149 11.10 4.28 20.38
C PRO A 149 10.34 5.59 20.09
N PRO A 150 9.47 5.63 19.08
CA PRO A 150 8.68 6.82 18.77
C PRO A 150 7.87 7.31 19.98
N SER A 151 7.90 8.62 20.21
CA SER A 151 7.16 9.33 21.25
C SER A 151 6.25 10.40 20.64
N GLY A 152 5.01 10.51 21.10
CA GLY A 152 4.03 11.47 20.59
C GLY A 152 2.85 10.79 19.89
N ASP A 153 1.95 11.59 19.32
CA ASP A 153 0.68 11.12 18.75
C ASP A 153 0.68 11.21 17.22
N LEU A 154 0.44 10.08 16.53
CA LEU A 154 0.32 10.03 15.07
C LEU A 154 -0.82 10.92 14.57
N ALA A 155 -1.96 10.96 15.26
CA ALA A 155 -3.09 11.78 14.84
C ALA A 155 -2.72 13.27 14.89
N ALA A 156 -2.02 13.71 15.94
CA ALA A 156 -1.49 15.06 16.03
C ALA A 156 -0.46 15.38 14.94
N ALA A 157 0.45 14.46 14.62
CA ALA A 157 1.43 14.65 13.55
C ALA A 157 0.78 14.75 12.16
N VAL A 158 -0.24 13.92 11.88
CA VAL A 158 -1.03 13.99 10.65
C VAL A 158 -1.80 15.30 10.58
N ARG A 159 -2.50 15.71 11.66
CA ARG A 159 -3.21 17.00 11.70
C ARG A 159 -2.30 18.18 11.42
N ALA A 160 -1.10 18.21 12.01
CA ALA A 160 -0.14 19.28 11.76
C ALA A 160 0.26 19.41 10.27
N TYR A 161 0.36 18.29 9.55
CA TYR A 161 0.59 18.34 8.11
C TYR A 161 -0.66 18.80 7.34
N LEU A 162 -1.84 18.29 7.70
CA LEU A 162 -3.10 18.68 7.04
C LEU A 162 -3.36 20.18 7.19
N GLU A 163 -3.12 20.75 8.38
CA GLU A 163 -3.20 22.19 8.64
C GLU A 163 -2.35 22.98 7.63
N VAL A 164 -1.07 22.64 7.46
CA VAL A 164 -0.19 23.31 6.49
C VAL A 164 -0.62 23.06 5.04
N ALA A 165 -1.13 21.86 4.72
CA ALA A 165 -1.55 21.52 3.37
C ALA A 165 -2.85 22.26 2.96
N ASP A 166 -3.75 22.52 3.91
CA ASP A 166 -5.07 23.14 3.73
C ASP A 166 -5.06 24.66 3.88
N GLU A 167 -3.92 25.27 4.16
CA GLU A 167 -3.80 26.72 4.25
C GLU A 167 -4.20 27.41 2.92
N PRO A 168 -5.05 28.45 2.98
CA PRO A 168 -5.35 29.28 1.82
C PRO A 168 -4.07 29.88 1.23
N GLY A 169 -3.86 29.72 -0.08
CA GLY A 169 -2.64 30.21 -0.74
C GLY A 169 -1.39 29.35 -0.53
N ALA A 170 -1.53 28.13 0.02
CA ALA A 170 -0.41 27.20 0.21
C ALA A 170 0.49 27.00 -1.03
N GLY A 171 -0.08 27.03 -2.24
CA GLY A 171 0.70 26.90 -3.48
C GLY A 171 1.42 28.17 -3.93
N GLU A 172 1.07 29.32 -3.36
CA GLU A 172 1.60 30.65 -3.70
C GLU A 172 2.62 31.13 -2.66
N ASP A 173 2.58 30.59 -1.43
CA ASP A 173 3.52 30.90 -0.36
C ASP A 173 4.90 30.22 -0.59
N PRO A 174 5.99 30.99 -0.75
CA PRO A 174 7.33 30.42 -0.98
C PRO A 174 7.88 29.63 0.22
N THR A 175 7.36 29.84 1.43
CA THR A 175 7.78 29.12 2.65
C THR A 175 7.07 27.79 2.82
N TRP A 176 6.01 27.55 2.04
CA TRP A 176 5.17 26.36 2.18
C TRP A 176 5.94 25.04 2.11
N PRO A 177 6.89 24.81 1.18
CA PRO A 177 7.64 23.56 1.10
C PRO A 177 8.39 23.21 2.39
N GLU A 178 8.97 24.22 3.05
CA GLU A 178 9.73 24.05 4.30
C GLU A 178 8.79 23.75 5.47
N ARG A 179 7.66 24.46 5.57
CA ARG A 179 6.63 24.21 6.60
C ARG A 179 6.01 22.82 6.44
N ALA A 180 5.70 22.42 5.21
CA ALA A 180 5.16 21.10 4.89
C ALA A 180 6.17 19.99 5.25
N SER A 181 7.45 20.16 4.90
CA SER A 181 8.52 19.22 5.24
C SER A 181 8.72 19.10 6.75
N THR A 182 8.70 20.24 7.45
CA THR A 182 8.77 20.29 8.92
C THR A 182 7.61 19.55 9.55
N ALA A 183 6.38 19.75 9.06
CA ALA A 183 5.21 19.03 9.53
C ALA A 183 5.32 17.51 9.26
N LEU A 184 5.77 17.09 8.08
CA LEU A 184 5.99 15.69 7.75
C LEU A 184 7.06 15.03 8.62
N SER A 185 8.10 15.74 9.04
CA SER A 185 9.13 15.18 9.92
C SER A 185 8.59 14.75 11.29
N ARG A 186 7.48 15.37 11.75
CA ARG A 186 6.80 14.96 13.00
C ARG A 186 6.24 13.54 12.92
N LEU A 187 5.97 13.03 11.72
CA LEU A 187 5.48 11.66 11.54
C LEU A 187 6.52 10.64 12.02
N ASP A 188 7.81 10.89 11.83
CA ASP A 188 8.88 9.96 12.20
C ASP A 188 8.92 9.66 13.70
N GLY A 189 8.73 10.70 14.52
CA GLY A 189 8.70 10.59 15.96
C GLY A 189 7.39 10.05 16.52
N ALA A 190 6.29 10.07 15.75
CA ALA A 190 4.97 9.78 16.29
C ALA A 190 4.76 8.29 16.63
N ARG A 191 4.17 8.00 17.80
CA ARG A 191 3.78 6.64 18.19
C ARG A 191 2.53 6.22 17.42
N ILE A 192 2.53 4.95 17.01
CA ILE A 192 1.37 4.31 16.37
C ILE A 192 0.67 3.45 17.44
N PRO A 193 -0.51 3.85 17.95
CA PRO A 193 -1.16 3.14 19.05
C PRO A 193 -1.92 1.89 18.61
N ASP A 194 -2.60 1.95 17.47
CA ASP A 194 -3.49 0.91 16.94
C ASP A 194 -3.33 0.84 15.41
N PRO A 195 -3.18 -0.36 14.80
CA PRO A 195 -2.96 -0.49 13.36
C PRO A 195 -4.09 0.02 12.48
N LEU A 196 -5.36 -0.11 12.89
CA LEU A 196 -6.51 0.33 12.07
C LEU A 196 -6.63 1.85 12.03
N THR A 197 -6.48 2.48 13.19
CA THR A 197 -6.45 3.93 13.32
C THR A 197 -5.28 4.50 12.52
N ALA A 198 -4.10 3.86 12.61
CA ALA A 198 -2.93 4.23 11.83
C ALA A 198 -3.19 4.11 10.33
N ALA A 199 -3.76 2.99 9.89
CA ALA A 199 -4.08 2.73 8.50
C ALA A 199 -4.97 3.81 7.89
N ARG A 200 -6.05 4.18 8.59
CA ARG A 200 -6.98 5.23 8.16
C ARG A 200 -6.32 6.62 8.12
N LEU A 201 -5.55 6.97 9.16
CA LEU A 201 -4.81 8.23 9.21
C LEU A 201 -3.79 8.34 8.07
N VAL A 202 -3.04 7.25 7.83
CA VAL A 202 -2.00 7.18 6.81
C VAL A 202 -2.61 7.21 5.40
N ALA A 203 -3.75 6.54 5.17
CA ALA A 203 -4.48 6.63 3.91
C ALA A 203 -4.99 8.06 3.63
N GLY A 204 -5.57 8.71 4.64
CA GLY A 204 -6.02 10.11 4.53
C GLY A 204 -4.87 11.08 4.27
N LEU A 205 -3.77 10.97 5.03
CA LEU A 205 -2.53 11.71 4.82
C LEU A 205 -2.02 11.56 3.39
N ALA A 206 -1.95 10.31 2.90
CA ALA A 206 -1.41 10.00 1.58
C ALA A 206 -2.26 10.60 0.44
N ARG A 207 -3.60 10.53 0.57
CA ARG A 207 -4.52 11.18 -0.36
C ARG A 207 -4.31 12.68 -0.38
N ARG A 208 -4.17 13.32 0.78
CA ARG A 208 -3.93 14.76 0.86
C ARG A 208 -2.57 15.17 0.31
N TYR A 209 -1.55 14.36 0.57
CA TYR A 209 -0.19 14.57 0.06
C TYR A 209 -0.17 14.62 -1.47
N ARG A 210 -0.92 13.76 -2.16
CA ARG A 210 -1.01 13.77 -3.62
C ARG A 210 -1.73 14.98 -4.20
N SER A 211 -2.64 15.59 -3.45
CA SER A 211 -3.38 16.78 -3.88
C SER A 211 -2.77 18.09 -3.38
N ALA A 212 -1.65 18.02 -2.65
CA ALA A 212 -0.95 19.19 -2.15
C ALA A 212 -0.14 19.88 -3.27
N PRO A 213 0.11 21.19 -3.17
CA PRO A 213 1.04 21.88 -4.06
C PRO A 213 2.40 21.18 -4.14
N THR A 214 3.14 21.36 -5.23
CA THR A 214 4.50 20.79 -5.36
C THR A 214 5.53 21.91 -5.48
N PRO A 215 6.77 21.72 -4.99
CA PRO A 215 7.36 20.48 -4.47
C PRO A 215 7.16 20.28 -2.95
N VAL A 216 6.89 19.04 -2.54
CA VAL A 216 6.96 18.63 -1.12
C VAL A 216 8.17 17.75 -0.89
N THR A 217 9.05 18.16 0.02
CA THR A 217 10.10 17.30 0.56
C THR A 217 9.56 16.58 1.80
N GLY A 218 9.97 15.33 2.06
CA GLY A 218 9.39 14.50 3.15
C GLY A 218 9.13 13.04 2.80
N ARG A 219 9.51 12.60 1.59
CA ARG A 219 9.40 11.22 1.12
C ARG A 219 9.97 10.19 2.10
N GLY A 220 11.11 10.49 2.73
CA GLY A 220 11.72 9.62 3.74
C GLY A 220 10.85 9.42 4.98
N ALA A 221 10.16 10.47 5.45
CA ALA A 221 9.25 10.39 6.59
C ALA A 221 8.01 9.55 6.24
N LEU A 222 7.45 9.75 5.04
CA LEU A 222 6.35 8.94 4.52
C LEU A 222 6.72 7.45 4.43
N ALA A 223 7.92 7.14 3.91
CA ALA A 223 8.41 5.77 3.81
C ALA A 223 8.58 5.11 5.19
N ARG A 224 9.10 5.84 6.18
CA ARG A 224 9.31 5.33 7.54
C ARG A 224 8.01 5.15 8.31
N VAL A 225 7.05 6.07 8.22
CA VAL A 225 5.72 5.87 8.84
C VAL A 225 4.96 4.75 8.14
N GLY A 226 5.06 4.63 6.81
CA GLY A 226 4.52 3.53 6.04
C GLY A 226 5.10 2.19 6.50
N LEU A 227 6.43 2.06 6.57
CA LEU A 227 7.10 0.86 7.05
C LEU A 227 6.65 0.46 8.47
N ARG A 228 6.59 1.41 9.40
CA ARG A 228 6.13 1.13 10.78
C ARG A 228 4.67 0.68 10.82
N THR A 229 3.81 1.29 10.00
CA THR A 229 2.40 0.89 9.87
C THR A 229 2.28 -0.53 9.34
N VAL A 230 3.01 -0.87 8.28
CA VAL A 230 3.05 -2.24 7.72
C VAL A 230 3.54 -3.25 8.76
N LEU A 231 4.63 -2.97 9.47
CA LEU A 231 5.16 -3.89 10.47
C LEU A 231 4.18 -4.12 11.63
N LEU A 232 3.46 -3.08 12.05
CA LEU A 232 2.41 -3.19 13.07
C LEU A 232 1.22 -4.03 12.56
N ALA A 233 0.79 -3.80 11.32
CA ALA A 233 -0.26 -4.59 10.67
C ALA A 233 0.11 -6.08 10.59
N LEU A 234 1.33 -6.38 10.12
CA LEU A 234 1.83 -7.75 10.06
C LEU A 234 1.95 -8.38 11.45
N ALA A 235 2.39 -7.63 12.47
CA ALA A 235 2.42 -8.12 13.84
C ALA A 235 1.03 -8.50 14.36
N ARG A 236 0.01 -7.70 14.04
CA ARG A 236 -1.39 -8.01 14.38
C ARG A 236 -1.89 -9.22 13.60
N GLY A 237 -1.56 -9.31 12.31
CA GLY A 237 -1.92 -10.42 11.43
C GLY A 237 -1.29 -11.76 11.81
N GLU A 238 -0.27 -11.82 12.67
CA GLU A 238 0.24 -13.11 13.20
C GLU A 238 -0.79 -13.86 14.05
N GLY A 239 -1.81 -13.15 14.55
CA GLY A 239 -2.94 -13.72 15.29
C GLY A 239 -4.16 -14.02 14.41
N ASP A 240 -4.02 -14.01 13.08
CA ASP A 240 -5.11 -14.34 12.16
C ASP A 240 -5.66 -15.76 12.42
N PRO A 241 -6.99 -15.97 12.37
CA PRO A 241 -7.58 -17.31 12.53
C PRO A 241 -7.17 -18.29 11.42
N ASP A 242 -6.83 -17.80 10.22
CA ASP A 242 -6.31 -18.61 9.14
C ASP A 242 -4.79 -18.82 9.30
N PRO A 243 -4.31 -20.08 9.37
CA PRO A 243 -2.91 -20.37 9.64
C PRO A 243 -1.96 -19.93 8.52
N ASP A 244 -2.43 -19.85 7.27
CA ASP A 244 -1.63 -19.45 6.13
C ASP A 244 -1.40 -17.94 6.12
N THR A 245 -2.44 -17.17 6.43
CA THR A 245 -2.39 -15.73 6.64
C THR A 245 -1.46 -15.39 7.82
N ALA A 246 -1.67 -16.03 8.98
CA ALA A 246 -0.84 -15.82 10.17
C ALA A 246 0.65 -16.11 9.93
N ARG A 247 0.94 -17.21 9.24
CA ARG A 247 2.32 -17.60 8.86
C ARG A 247 2.92 -16.59 7.89
N THR A 248 2.17 -16.15 6.89
CA THR A 248 2.62 -15.15 5.90
C THR A 248 3.00 -13.85 6.60
N CYS A 249 2.15 -13.36 7.50
CA CYS A 249 2.41 -12.17 8.30
C CYS A 249 3.68 -12.28 9.14
N ARG A 250 3.87 -13.41 9.84
CA ARG A 250 5.05 -13.67 10.67
C ARG A 250 6.34 -13.63 9.85
N VAL A 251 6.38 -14.42 8.77
CA VAL A 251 7.57 -14.51 7.90
C VAL A 251 7.92 -13.16 7.30
N LEU A 252 6.93 -12.39 6.84
CA LEU A 252 7.16 -11.06 6.29
C LEU A 252 7.65 -10.08 7.36
N ARG A 253 7.02 -10.06 8.55
CA ARG A 253 7.44 -9.17 9.63
C ARG A 253 8.88 -9.42 10.05
N GLU A 254 9.27 -10.68 10.24
CA GLU A 254 10.63 -11.06 10.62
C GLU A 254 11.65 -10.59 9.58
N LYS A 255 11.42 -10.91 8.30
CA LYS A 255 12.30 -10.51 7.20
C LYS A 255 12.43 -8.99 7.08
N LEU A 256 11.33 -8.27 7.15
CA LEU A 256 11.31 -6.81 7.04
C LEU A 256 11.96 -6.15 8.25
N THR A 257 11.74 -6.68 9.46
CA THR A 257 12.37 -6.16 10.69
C THR A 257 13.88 -6.34 10.63
N ALA A 258 14.36 -7.52 10.19
CA ALA A 258 15.79 -7.76 10.01
C ALA A 258 16.39 -6.81 8.96
N ALA A 259 15.74 -6.67 7.80
CA ALA A 259 16.21 -5.79 6.73
C ALA A 259 16.20 -4.30 7.14
N ALA A 260 15.20 -3.86 7.91
CA ALA A 260 15.09 -2.49 8.38
C ALA A 260 16.06 -2.12 9.52
N ARG A 261 16.81 -3.10 10.05
CA ARG A 261 17.85 -2.92 11.08
C ARG A 261 19.25 -3.19 10.56
N ALA A 262 19.41 -3.70 9.35
CA ALA A 262 20.71 -3.96 8.75
C ALA A 262 21.33 -2.64 8.23
N GLU A 263 22.59 -2.41 8.63
CA GLU A 263 23.45 -1.28 8.23
C GLU A 263 24.24 -1.60 6.95
#